data_AF-A0A7S4E7Q7-F1
#
_entry.id   AF-A0A7S4E7Q7-F1
#
_cell.length_a   1.000
_cell.length_b   1.000
_cell.length_c   1.000
_cell.angle_alpha   90.00
_cell.angle_beta   90.00
_cell.angle_gamma   90.00
#
_symmetry.space_group_name_H-M   'P 1'
#
loop_
_entity.id
_entity.type
_entity.pdbx_description
1 polymer ?
#
loop_
_entity_poly.entity_id
_entity_poly.type
_entity_poly.pdbx_seq_one_letter_code
_entity_poly.pdbx_strand_id
1 'polypeptide(L)'
;MAPRLLALITAASALIAPPRTKQPTKLHGTYRLYDVVVPQGADPGAAAPSSQLSPALKKACKKRVTKKGRLRRVIRVVRKSLDVRKKLPEPRWTYVVDVECAGALAEQPGRCERLEGLTVAPARVTDTKKKRTVVVVGSGPAGLFAALQLASDGCAVTLIERGEPVERRGRDIGRLMAGRQLQAQSNFCFGEGGAGATAAS
;
A
#
# COMPACT_ATOMS: atom_id res chain seq x y z
N MET A 1 7.85 -33.98 -45.15
CA MET A 1 6.95 -32.89 -44.68
C MET A 1 7.31 -32.40 -43.26
N ALA A 2 8.59 -32.08 -42.98
CA ALA A 2 9.00 -31.56 -41.67
C ALA A 2 10.34 -30.76 -41.68
N PRO A 3 10.53 -29.74 -42.54
CA PRO A 3 11.54 -28.72 -42.18
C PRO A 3 11.10 -27.26 -42.36
N ARG A 4 9.89 -26.97 -42.88
CA ARG A 4 9.43 -25.59 -43.10
C ARG A 4 8.74 -24.92 -41.91
N LEU A 5 8.33 -25.69 -40.89
CA LEU A 5 7.64 -25.15 -39.72
C LEU A 5 8.59 -24.58 -38.66
N LEU A 6 9.83 -25.08 -38.58
CA LEU A 6 10.79 -24.66 -37.56
C LEU A 6 11.48 -23.33 -37.89
N ALA A 7 11.59 -22.96 -39.17
CA ALA A 7 12.19 -21.70 -39.61
C ALA A 7 11.27 -20.47 -39.42
N LEU A 8 9.95 -20.66 -39.33
CA LEU A 8 8.99 -19.58 -39.09
C LEU A 8 8.91 -19.17 -37.62
N ILE A 9 9.23 -20.08 -36.69
CA ILE A 9 9.18 -19.80 -35.25
C ILE A 9 10.43 -19.03 -34.80
N THR A 10 11.58 -19.19 -35.46
CA THR A 10 12.80 -18.44 -35.12
C THR A 10 12.83 -17.02 -35.71
N ALA A 11 12.07 -16.74 -36.77
CA ALA A 11 11.98 -15.40 -37.37
C ALA A 11 10.98 -14.47 -36.65
N ALA A 12 9.97 -15.02 -35.97
CA ALA A 12 8.93 -14.23 -35.29
C ALA A 12 9.37 -13.66 -33.92
N SER A 13 10.38 -14.27 -33.26
CA SER A 13 10.93 -13.75 -31.99
C SER A 13 11.89 -12.56 -32.15
N ALA A 14 12.22 -12.17 -33.38
CA ALA A 14 13.11 -11.03 -33.66
C ALA A 14 12.36 -9.73 -34.03
N LEU A 15 11.03 -9.77 -34.18
CA LEU A 15 10.21 -8.65 -34.67
C LEU A 15 9.35 -7.96 -33.60
N ILE A 16 9.50 -8.32 -32.33
CA ILE A 16 8.95 -7.58 -31.18
C ILE A 16 10.09 -7.23 -30.20
N ALA A 17 11.25 -6.85 -30.74
CA ALA A 17 12.19 -6.07 -29.97
C ALA A 17 11.82 -4.60 -30.22
N PRO A 18 11.35 -3.83 -29.21
CA PRO A 18 11.20 -2.39 -29.39
C PRO A 18 12.56 -1.84 -29.85
N PRO A 19 12.58 -0.83 -30.74
CA PRO A 19 13.85 -0.26 -31.19
C PRO A 19 14.69 0.05 -29.95
N ARG A 20 15.94 -0.42 -29.92
CA ARG A 20 16.95 0.05 -28.97
C ARG A 20 17.20 1.53 -29.27
N THR A 21 16.22 2.37 -28.96
CA THR A 21 16.34 3.81 -28.92
C THR A 21 17.39 4.07 -27.87
N LYS A 22 18.51 4.67 -28.28
CA LYS A 22 19.54 5.19 -27.39
C LYS A 22 18.83 5.96 -26.26
N GLN A 23 18.77 5.36 -25.07
CA GLN A 23 18.09 5.95 -23.92
C GLN A 23 18.72 7.31 -23.66
N PRO A 24 17.93 8.41 -23.65
CA PRO A 24 18.48 9.74 -23.43
C PRO A 24 19.17 9.78 -22.07
N THR A 25 20.40 10.24 -22.08
CA THR A 25 21.42 10.15 -21.02
C THR A 25 21.16 11.03 -19.79
N LYS A 26 19.90 11.35 -19.46
CA LYS A 26 19.49 12.10 -18.25
C LYS A 26 18.14 11.62 -17.70
N LEU A 27 17.96 10.31 -17.50
CA LEU A 27 16.74 9.75 -16.93
C LEU A 27 16.55 10.21 -15.47
N HIS A 28 15.62 11.14 -15.22
CA HIS A 28 15.05 11.35 -13.89
C HIS A 28 13.90 10.38 -13.70
N GLY A 29 13.78 9.79 -12.50
CA GLY A 29 12.74 8.81 -12.24
C GLY A 29 12.41 8.65 -10.76
N THR A 30 11.21 8.17 -10.51
CA THR A 30 10.77 7.73 -9.20
C THR A 30 11.05 6.24 -9.08
N TYR A 31 11.64 5.83 -7.96
CA TYR A 31 12.00 4.44 -7.70
C TYR A 31 11.51 4.03 -6.31
N ARG A 32 11.11 2.78 -6.17
CA ARG A 32 10.91 2.17 -4.86
C ARG A 32 12.13 1.36 -4.49
N LEU A 33 12.70 1.66 -3.33
CA LEU A 33 13.79 0.92 -2.73
C LEU A 33 13.24 0.02 -1.63
N TYR A 34 13.59 -1.26 -1.71
CA TYR A 34 13.26 -2.26 -0.71
C TYR A 34 14.43 -2.52 0.22
N ASP A 35 14.13 -3.06 1.40
CA ASP A 35 15.10 -3.47 2.41
C ASP A 35 16.14 -2.41 2.74
N VAL A 36 15.74 -1.14 2.80
CA VAL A 36 16.63 -0.07 3.25
C VAL A 36 16.80 -0.21 4.76
N VAL A 37 17.99 -0.64 5.18
CA VAL A 37 18.28 -0.98 6.58
C VAL A 37 18.85 0.22 7.32
N VAL A 38 18.34 0.46 8.53
CA VAL A 38 18.85 1.47 9.48
C VAL A 38 18.96 0.81 10.86
N PRO A 39 20.10 0.91 11.57
CA PRO A 39 20.23 0.41 12.94
C PRO A 39 19.17 1.03 13.87
N GLN A 40 18.64 0.27 14.83
CA GLN A 40 17.57 0.77 15.72
C GLN A 40 18.02 2.03 16.50
N GLY A 41 19.26 2.06 17.01
CA GLY A 41 19.78 3.21 17.74
C GLY A 41 19.93 4.50 16.90
N ALA A 42 19.97 4.39 15.57
CA ALA A 42 20.10 5.54 14.67
C ALA A 42 18.74 6.15 14.26
N ASP A 43 17.63 5.52 14.65
CA ASP A 43 16.27 5.97 14.40
C ASP A 43 15.36 5.48 15.54
N PRO A 44 15.01 6.34 16.52
CA PRO A 44 14.31 5.91 17.73
C PRO A 44 12.85 5.47 17.51
N GLY A 45 12.41 5.27 16.26
CA GLY A 45 11.19 4.53 16.02
C GLY A 45 9.90 5.33 16.14
N ALA A 46 9.96 6.63 16.47
CA ALA A 46 8.76 7.47 16.44
C ALA A 46 8.12 7.35 15.04
N ALA A 47 6.79 7.24 15.02
CA ALA A 47 5.95 7.34 13.83
C ALA A 47 6.03 8.77 13.27
N ALA A 48 7.24 9.18 12.90
CA ALA A 48 7.49 10.48 12.35
C ALA A 48 6.61 10.58 11.10
N PRO A 49 5.77 11.63 10.99
CA PRO A 49 5.03 11.86 9.77
C PRO A 49 6.02 11.82 8.58
N SER A 50 5.54 11.47 7.39
CA SER A 50 6.38 11.36 6.18
C SER A 50 7.27 12.59 5.91
N SER A 51 6.98 13.74 6.54
CA SER A 51 7.74 14.98 6.53
C SER A 51 9.05 14.98 7.35
N GLN A 52 9.19 14.18 8.41
CA GLN A 52 10.37 14.18 9.29
C GLN A 52 11.19 12.89 9.16
N LEU A 53 11.90 12.76 8.04
CA LEU A 53 12.77 11.61 7.77
C LEU A 53 14.08 11.70 8.57
N SER A 54 14.47 10.60 9.23
CA SER A 54 15.71 10.52 9.99
C SER A 54 16.95 10.73 9.10
N PRO A 55 18.02 11.40 9.60
CA PRO A 55 19.27 11.56 8.85
C PRO A 55 19.88 10.21 8.44
N ALA A 56 19.71 9.20 9.29
CA ALA A 56 20.18 7.83 9.05
C ALA A 56 19.48 7.19 7.84
N LEU A 57 18.17 7.36 7.71
CA LEU A 57 17.42 6.88 6.54
C LEU A 57 17.89 7.57 5.25
N LYS A 58 18.06 8.89 5.25
CA LYS A 58 18.58 9.63 4.07
C LYS A 58 19.97 9.10 3.66
N LYS A 59 20.85 8.82 4.63
CA LYS A 59 22.17 8.23 4.40
C LYS A 59 22.06 6.81 3.82
N ALA A 60 21.17 5.98 4.33
CA ALA A 60 20.93 4.63 3.83
C ALA A 60 20.39 4.62 2.39
N CYS A 61 19.44 5.51 2.08
CA CYS A 61 18.94 5.69 0.71
C CYS A 61 20.07 6.13 -0.24
N LYS A 62 20.90 7.11 0.14
CA LYS A 62 22.04 7.54 -0.68
C LYS A 62 22.96 6.37 -1.02
N LYS A 63 23.32 5.53 -0.04
CA LYS A 63 24.16 4.34 -0.26
C LYS A 63 23.58 3.33 -1.26
N ARG A 64 22.25 3.23 -1.37
CA ARG A 64 21.60 2.31 -2.32
C ARG A 64 21.57 2.85 -3.75
N VAL A 65 21.69 4.16 -3.94
CA VAL A 65 21.56 4.84 -5.23
C VAL A 65 22.91 4.96 -5.99
N THR A 66 24.04 4.69 -5.33
CA THR A 66 25.39 5.15 -5.71
C THR A 66 26.20 4.27 -6.66
N LYS A 67 25.74 4.04 -7.90
CA LYS A 67 26.69 3.72 -9.01
C LYS A 67 26.46 4.54 -10.29
N LYS A 68 25.23 4.95 -10.57
CA LYS A 68 24.86 5.80 -11.73
C LYS A 68 23.76 6.82 -11.43
N GLY A 69 23.26 6.84 -10.19
CA GLY A 69 22.16 7.70 -9.77
C GLY A 69 22.56 8.65 -8.65
N ARG A 70 21.80 9.73 -8.50
CA ARG A 70 21.88 10.69 -7.39
C ARG A 70 20.51 10.81 -6.73
N LEU A 71 20.45 10.56 -5.41
CA LEU A 71 19.24 10.77 -4.64
C LEU A 71 18.92 12.27 -4.59
N ARG A 72 17.76 12.68 -5.10
CA ARG A 72 17.27 14.06 -4.98
C ARG A 72 16.48 14.25 -3.70
N ARG A 73 15.45 13.42 -3.51
CA ARG A 73 14.62 13.40 -2.31
C ARG A 73 14.08 12.02 -2.03
N VAL A 74 13.72 11.79 -0.78
CA VAL A 74 12.84 10.70 -0.39
C VAL A 74 11.43 11.26 -0.41
N ILE A 75 10.51 10.60 -1.11
CA ILE A 75 9.14 11.05 -1.31
C ILE A 75 8.26 10.58 -0.15
N ARG A 76 8.33 9.29 0.18
CA ARG A 76 7.48 8.66 1.19
C ARG A 76 8.13 7.39 1.74
N VAL A 77 7.90 7.14 3.03
CA VAL A 77 8.09 5.81 3.63
C VAL A 77 6.83 4.98 3.37
N VAL A 78 6.95 3.96 2.54
CA VAL A 78 5.84 3.03 2.22
C VAL A 78 5.64 2.04 3.36
N ARG A 79 6.74 1.57 3.95
CA ARG A 79 6.74 0.63 5.08
C ARG A 79 7.95 0.88 5.97
N LYS A 80 7.74 0.76 7.28
CA LYS A 80 8.78 0.68 8.30
C LYS A 80 8.47 -0.57 9.15
N SER A 81 9.43 -1.45 9.32
CA SER A 81 9.28 -2.65 10.17
C SER A 81 10.53 -2.88 11.00
N LEU A 82 10.35 -3.22 12.27
CA LEU A 82 11.44 -3.58 13.18
C LEU A 82 11.80 -5.06 13.00
N ASP A 83 13.07 -5.34 12.76
CA ASP A 83 13.64 -6.68 12.63
C ASP A 83 14.41 -7.02 13.91
N VAL A 84 13.79 -7.86 14.76
CA VAL A 84 14.27 -8.28 16.10
C VAL A 84 14.59 -9.77 16.15
N ARG A 85 14.95 -10.38 15.02
CA ARG A 85 15.28 -11.81 14.96
C ARG A 85 16.49 -12.12 15.84
N LYS A 86 16.43 -13.21 16.63
CA LYS A 86 17.49 -13.66 17.56
C LYS A 86 18.87 -13.85 16.92
N LYS A 87 18.94 -14.12 15.62
CA LYS A 87 20.21 -14.30 14.87
C LYS A 87 20.88 -12.99 14.46
N LEU A 88 20.24 -11.84 14.70
CA LEU A 88 20.82 -10.55 14.41
C LEU A 88 21.66 -10.07 15.60
N PRO A 89 22.84 -9.48 15.37
CA PRO A 89 23.68 -8.93 16.44
C PRO A 89 23.01 -7.75 17.17
N GLU A 90 22.18 -6.98 16.45
CA GLU A 90 21.41 -5.87 17.00
C GLU A 90 20.07 -5.73 16.24
N PRO A 91 19.00 -5.24 16.87
CA PRO A 91 17.76 -4.95 16.16
C PRO A 91 17.95 -3.80 15.17
N ARG A 92 17.18 -3.84 14.10
CA ARG A 92 17.28 -2.86 13.01
C ARG A 92 15.93 -2.57 12.38
N TRP A 93 15.79 -1.38 11.82
CA TRP A 93 14.65 -1.03 10.99
C TRP A 93 14.89 -1.42 9.54
N THR A 94 13.86 -2.02 8.94
CA THR A 94 13.78 -2.29 7.50
C THR A 94 12.72 -1.38 6.90
N TYR A 95 13.12 -0.60 5.89
CA TYR A 95 12.28 0.37 5.22
C TYR A 95 12.00 -0.01 3.76
N VAL A 96 10.78 0.27 3.31
CA VAL A 96 10.43 0.41 1.90
C VAL A 96 10.14 1.88 1.65
N VAL A 97 10.85 2.50 0.70
CA VAL A 97 10.79 3.94 0.45
C VAL A 97 10.64 4.26 -1.02
N ASP A 98 9.79 5.24 -1.31
CA ASP A 98 9.69 5.84 -2.64
C ASP A 98 10.66 7.04 -2.68
N VAL A 99 11.54 7.08 -3.68
CA VAL A 99 12.59 8.09 -3.83
C VAL A 99 12.60 8.68 -5.23
N GLU A 100 12.99 9.94 -5.32
CA GLU A 100 13.29 10.58 -6.60
C GLU A 100 14.80 10.56 -6.83
N CYS A 101 15.20 10.03 -7.98
CA CYS A 101 16.60 9.92 -8.38
C CYS A 101 16.84 10.63 -9.72
N ALA A 102 17.98 11.30 -9.81
CA ALA A 102 18.56 11.70 -11.08
C ALA A 102 19.49 10.58 -11.57
N GLY A 103 19.30 10.09 -12.78
CA GLY A 103 20.00 8.93 -13.33
C GLY A 103 19.19 7.64 -13.22
N ALA A 104 19.42 6.72 -14.15
CA ALA A 104 18.75 5.43 -14.15
C ALA A 104 19.37 4.49 -13.11
N LEU A 105 18.58 4.08 -12.12
CA LEU A 105 18.93 2.97 -11.26
C LEU A 105 18.68 1.65 -11.99
N ALA A 106 19.59 0.70 -11.80
CA ALA A 106 19.41 -0.65 -12.32
C ALA A 106 18.25 -1.30 -11.54
N GLU A 107 17.19 -1.66 -12.26
CA GLU A 107 16.06 -2.36 -11.70
C GLU A 107 16.47 -3.77 -11.28
N GLN A 108 16.11 -4.13 -10.05
CA GLN A 108 16.39 -5.40 -9.43
C GLN A 108 15.15 -5.78 -8.61
N PRO A 109 14.39 -6.82 -9.00
CA PRO A 109 13.21 -7.27 -8.26
C PRO A 109 13.53 -7.48 -6.78
N GLY A 110 12.65 -6.97 -5.91
CA GLY A 110 12.83 -7.04 -4.46
C GLY A 110 13.93 -6.15 -3.89
N ARG A 111 14.57 -5.29 -4.71
CA ARG A 111 15.62 -4.38 -4.26
C ARG A 111 15.40 -2.94 -4.72
N CYS A 112 15.13 -2.74 -6.00
CA CYS A 112 14.85 -1.46 -6.62
C CYS A 112 13.96 -1.67 -7.84
N GLU A 113 12.80 -1.02 -7.85
CA GLU A 113 11.90 -1.00 -9.00
C GLU A 113 11.65 0.45 -9.42
N ARG A 114 11.50 0.69 -10.72
CA ARG A 114 11.09 1.99 -11.21
C ARG A 114 9.57 2.11 -11.10
N LEU A 115 9.11 3.19 -10.49
CA LEU A 115 7.68 3.51 -10.37
C LEU A 115 7.25 4.34 -11.59
N GLU A 116 7.19 3.72 -12.77
CA GLU A 116 6.50 4.30 -13.92
C GLU A 116 5.04 3.84 -13.92
N GLY A 117 4.09 4.77 -14.03
CA GLY A 117 2.67 4.43 -14.25
C GLY A 117 1.88 3.90 -13.05
N LEU A 118 2.40 3.93 -11.81
CA LEU A 118 1.69 3.43 -10.62
C LEU A 118 0.59 4.37 -10.07
N THR A 119 -0.01 5.20 -10.92
CA THR A 119 -1.40 5.61 -10.70
C THR A 119 -2.27 4.42 -11.05
N VAL A 120 -2.44 3.49 -10.10
CA VAL A 120 -3.66 2.69 -10.08
C VAL A 120 -4.76 3.69 -9.73
N ALA A 121 -5.21 4.46 -10.72
CA ALA A 121 -6.48 5.14 -10.58
C ALA A 121 -7.48 4.02 -10.29
N PRO A 122 -8.25 4.08 -9.18
CA PRO A 122 -9.30 3.10 -8.97
C PRO A 122 -10.11 3.05 -10.26
N ALA A 123 -10.34 1.85 -10.78
CA ALA A 123 -11.12 1.67 -11.98
C ALA A 123 -12.51 2.24 -11.71
N ARG A 124 -12.72 3.51 -12.07
CA ARG A 124 -13.98 4.19 -11.85
C ARG A 124 -14.99 3.50 -12.73
N VAL A 125 -16.12 3.11 -12.14
CA VAL A 125 -17.30 2.69 -12.89
C VAL A 125 -17.87 3.93 -13.59
N THR A 126 -17.24 4.37 -14.68
CA THR A 126 -17.54 5.67 -15.33
C THR A 126 -18.67 5.61 -16.34
N ASP A 127 -19.19 4.42 -16.67
CA ASP A 127 -20.19 4.32 -17.72
C ASP A 127 -21.49 3.72 -17.22
N THR A 128 -22.27 4.54 -16.51
CA THR A 128 -23.71 4.31 -16.41
C THR A 128 -24.46 5.61 -16.57
N LYS A 129 -25.19 5.75 -17.69
CA LYS A 129 -26.12 6.87 -17.96
C LYS A 129 -27.27 6.99 -16.93
N LYS A 130 -27.28 6.16 -15.88
CA LYS A 130 -28.27 6.14 -14.80
C LYS A 130 -27.54 6.00 -13.46
N LYS A 131 -27.85 6.89 -12.50
CA LYS A 131 -27.42 6.73 -11.09
C LYS A 131 -27.92 5.38 -10.57
N ARG A 132 -27.02 4.45 -10.30
CA ARG A 132 -27.36 3.16 -9.68
C ARG A 132 -27.62 3.38 -8.19
N THR A 133 -28.72 2.86 -7.68
CA THR A 133 -29.02 2.82 -6.24
C THR A 133 -28.50 1.51 -5.67
N VAL A 134 -27.74 1.57 -4.57
CA VAL A 134 -27.13 0.39 -3.93
C VAL A 134 -27.40 0.42 -2.44
N VAL A 135 -27.83 -0.71 -1.89
CA VAL A 135 -27.95 -0.90 -0.44
C VAL A 135 -26.76 -1.71 0.05
N VAL A 136 -26.07 -1.20 1.06
CA VAL A 136 -24.97 -1.89 1.74
C VAL A 136 -25.44 -2.28 3.14
N VAL A 137 -25.31 -3.56 3.49
CA VAL A 137 -25.73 -4.09 4.79
C VAL A 137 -24.50 -4.39 5.64
N GLY A 138 -24.44 -3.77 6.82
CA GLY A 138 -23.32 -3.83 7.75
C GLY A 138 -22.40 -2.61 7.60
N SER A 139 -22.14 -1.94 8.71
CA SER A 139 -21.25 -0.78 8.83
C SER A 139 -19.85 -1.15 9.35
N GLY A 140 -19.47 -2.42 9.23
CA GLY A 140 -18.09 -2.86 9.46
C GLY A 140 -17.13 -2.29 8.40
N PRO A 141 -15.81 -2.56 8.53
CA PRO A 141 -14.81 -2.05 7.60
C PRO A 141 -15.15 -2.34 6.14
N ALA A 142 -15.54 -3.58 5.83
CA ALA A 142 -15.91 -3.98 4.47
C ALA A 142 -17.10 -3.17 3.91
N GLY A 143 -18.14 -2.96 4.71
CA GLY A 143 -19.33 -2.21 4.30
C GLY A 143 -19.05 -0.71 4.15
N LEU A 144 -18.27 -0.13 5.07
CA LEU A 144 -17.84 1.27 4.97
C LEU A 144 -16.97 1.51 3.73
N PHE A 145 -15.99 0.64 3.45
CA PHE A 145 -15.17 0.76 2.24
C PHE A 145 -15.99 0.56 0.97
N ALA A 146 -16.92 -0.40 0.94
CA ALA A 146 -17.82 -0.61 -0.19
C ALA A 146 -18.71 0.62 -0.43
N ALA A 147 -19.33 1.15 0.61
CA ALA A 147 -20.19 2.34 0.52
C ALA A 147 -19.40 3.58 0.05
N LEU A 148 -18.19 3.79 0.59
CA LEU A 148 -17.30 4.89 0.19
C LEU A 148 -16.92 4.79 -1.28
N GLN A 149 -16.51 3.60 -1.75
CA GLN A 149 -16.12 3.39 -3.13
C GLN A 149 -17.30 3.59 -4.08
N LEU A 150 -18.45 2.97 -3.78
CA LEU A 150 -19.68 3.11 -4.57
C LEU A 150 -20.15 4.57 -4.66
N ALA A 151 -20.10 5.30 -3.55
CA ALA A 151 -20.44 6.73 -3.51
C ALA A 151 -19.43 7.57 -4.33
N SER A 152 -18.14 7.25 -4.24
CA SER A 152 -17.08 7.91 -5.02
C SER A 152 -17.22 7.67 -6.53
N ASP A 153 -17.79 6.51 -6.91
CA ASP A 153 -18.13 6.16 -8.28
C ASP A 153 -19.49 6.72 -8.73
N GLY A 154 -20.18 7.50 -7.88
CA GLY A 154 -21.42 8.21 -8.23
C GLY A 154 -22.71 7.41 -8.02
N CYS A 155 -22.67 6.27 -7.33
CA CYS A 155 -23.86 5.53 -6.93
C CYS A 155 -24.61 6.24 -5.80
N ALA A 156 -25.93 6.10 -5.75
CA ALA A 156 -26.74 6.47 -4.59
C ALA A 156 -26.71 5.32 -3.59
N VAL A 157 -25.97 5.46 -2.49
CA VAL A 157 -25.74 4.38 -1.52
C VAL A 157 -26.59 4.58 -0.26
N THR A 158 -27.29 3.53 0.16
CA THR A 158 -27.91 3.45 1.50
C THR A 158 -27.17 2.40 2.32
N LEU A 159 -26.50 2.83 3.38
CA LEU A 159 -25.83 1.95 4.33
C LEU A 159 -26.74 1.69 5.52
N ILE A 160 -26.93 0.42 5.87
CA ILE A 160 -27.72 0.01 7.04
C ILE A 160 -26.89 -0.86 7.98
N GLU A 161 -27.06 -0.68 9.28
CA GLU A 161 -26.45 -1.48 10.34
C GLU A 161 -27.56 -1.99 11.26
N ARG A 162 -27.44 -3.24 11.71
CA ARG A 162 -28.43 -3.86 12.60
C ARG A 162 -28.24 -3.46 14.07
N GLY A 163 -26.99 -3.15 14.45
CA GLY A 163 -26.66 -2.79 15.81
C GLY A 163 -26.65 -1.29 16.07
N GLU A 164 -26.20 -0.93 17.27
CA GLU A 164 -26.26 0.43 17.79
C GLU A 164 -25.10 1.32 17.31
N PRO A 165 -25.27 2.65 17.33
CA PRO A 165 -24.20 3.63 17.18
C PRO A 165 -23.06 3.42 18.19
N VAL A 166 -21.85 3.81 17.82
CA VAL A 166 -20.62 3.48 18.57
C VAL A 166 -20.68 3.87 20.05
N GLU A 167 -21.30 5.00 20.41
CA GLU A 167 -21.41 5.48 21.79
C GLU A 167 -22.41 4.67 22.63
N ARG A 168 -23.52 4.22 22.01
CA ARG A 168 -24.48 3.31 22.66
C ARG A 168 -23.88 1.92 22.79
N ARG A 169 -23.26 1.43 21.72
CA ARG A 169 -22.57 0.15 21.66
C ARG A 169 -21.48 0.01 22.72
N GLY A 170 -20.66 1.04 22.92
CA GLY A 170 -19.63 1.04 23.97
C GLY A 170 -20.20 0.82 25.38
N ARG A 171 -21.37 1.41 25.67
CA ARG A 171 -22.06 1.21 26.95
C ARG A 171 -22.60 -0.22 27.11
N ASP A 172 -23.19 -0.77 26.05
CA ASP A 172 -23.71 -2.14 26.09
C ASP A 172 -22.59 -3.18 26.22
N ILE A 173 -21.44 -2.95 25.57
CA ILE A 173 -20.23 -3.75 25.78
C ILE A 173 -19.74 -3.63 27.22
N GLY A 174 -19.72 -2.42 27.79
CA GLY A 174 -19.38 -2.21 29.20
C GLY A 174 -20.29 -2.99 30.16
N ARG A 175 -21.60 -2.98 29.91
CA ARG A 175 -22.59 -3.78 30.68
C ARG A 175 -22.36 -5.28 30.54
N LEU A 176 -22.01 -5.75 29.34
CA LEU A 176 -21.65 -7.15 29.12
C LEU A 176 -20.39 -7.54 29.88
N MET A 177 -19.37 -6.69 29.89
CA MET A 177 -18.11 -6.94 30.60
C MET A 177 -18.27 -6.94 32.11
N ALA A 178 -18.93 -5.92 32.67
CA ALA A 178 -19.07 -5.76 34.11
C ALA A 178 -20.20 -6.61 34.71
N GLY A 179 -21.32 -6.75 34.00
CA GLY A 179 -22.55 -7.33 34.52
C GLY A 179 -23.03 -8.60 33.81
N ARG A 180 -22.27 -9.12 32.83
CA ARG A 180 -22.65 -10.29 31.99
C ARG A 180 -24.00 -10.11 31.28
N GLN A 181 -24.44 -8.87 31.09
CA GLN A 181 -25.70 -8.55 30.40
C GLN A 181 -25.44 -8.40 28.89
N LEU A 182 -25.84 -9.41 28.13
CA LEU A 182 -25.69 -9.40 26.68
C LEU A 182 -26.86 -8.68 26.00
N GLN A 183 -26.56 -7.65 25.22
CA GLN A 183 -27.49 -7.09 24.24
C GLN A 183 -27.28 -7.79 22.89
N ALA A 184 -28.30 -8.53 22.43
CA ALA A 184 -28.19 -9.39 21.25
C ALA A 184 -27.88 -8.63 19.94
N GLN A 185 -28.31 -7.36 19.85
CA GLN A 185 -28.09 -6.50 18.69
C GLN A 185 -26.92 -5.51 18.87
N SER A 186 -26.34 -5.41 20.07
CA SER A 186 -25.32 -4.41 20.42
C SER A 186 -24.23 -5.07 21.25
N ASN A 187 -23.19 -5.57 20.59
CA ASN A 187 -22.15 -6.39 21.22
C ASN A 187 -20.83 -6.33 20.44
N PHE A 188 -19.89 -7.23 20.77
CA PHE A 188 -18.59 -7.31 20.08
C PHE A 188 -18.72 -7.56 18.58
N CYS A 189 -19.77 -8.24 18.12
CA CYS A 189 -19.95 -8.55 16.71
C CYS A 189 -20.80 -7.50 15.97
N PHE A 190 -21.83 -6.96 16.62
CA PHE A 190 -22.85 -6.11 15.99
C PHE A 190 -22.85 -4.67 16.53
N GLY A 191 -23.07 -3.72 15.62
CA GLY A 191 -23.08 -2.28 15.86
C GLY A 191 -22.11 -1.54 14.94
N GLU A 192 -22.10 -0.22 15.06
CA GLU A 192 -21.31 0.67 14.21
C GLU A 192 -19.82 0.26 14.20
N GLY A 193 -19.24 0.16 13.00
CA GLY A 193 -17.85 -0.27 12.80
C GLY A 193 -17.62 -1.77 12.94
N GLY A 194 -18.67 -2.57 13.17
CA GLY A 194 -18.63 -4.04 13.22
C GLY A 194 -17.62 -4.56 14.24
N ALA A 195 -17.11 -5.78 14.05
CA ALA A 195 -16.16 -6.39 14.99
C ALA A 195 -14.81 -5.63 15.10
N GLY A 196 -14.46 -4.80 14.11
CA GLY A 196 -13.20 -4.05 14.12
C GLY A 196 -13.19 -2.88 15.10
N ALA A 197 -14.34 -2.27 15.40
CA ALA A 197 -14.43 -1.11 16.28
C ALA A 197 -14.02 -1.41 17.72
N THR A 198 -14.13 -2.67 18.15
CA THR A 198 -13.84 -3.12 19.53
C THR A 198 -12.44 -3.71 19.68
N ALA A 199 -11.63 -3.72 18.62
CA ALA A 199 -10.26 -4.26 18.65
C ALA A 199 -9.21 -3.23 19.12
N ALA A 200 -9.62 -1.97 19.34
CA ALA A 200 -8.73 -0.84 19.64
C ALA A 200 -8.91 -0.26 21.06
N SER A 201 -9.66 -0.94 21.92
CA SER A 201 -10.03 -0.48 23.27
C SER A 201 -9.51 -1.41 24.35
#